data_AF-A2BVV5-F1
#
_entry.id   AF-A2BVV5-F1
#
_cell.length_a   1.000
_cell.length_b   1.000
_cell.length_c   1.000
_cell.angle_alpha   90.00
_cell.angle_beta   90.00
_cell.angle_gamma   90.00
#
_symmetry.space_group_name_H-M   'P 1'
#
loop_
_entity.id
_entity.type
_entity.pdbx_description
1 polymer ?
#
loop_
_entity_poly.entity_id
_entity_poly.type
_entity_poly.pdbx_seq_one_letter_code
_entity_poly.pdbx_strand_id
1 'polypeptide(L)'
;MNKELTHRSHELKALGWSQEDLSRYEDLWDYSQRWGLINLEREDRQFLKKAEKLLPKIQNKKASIKKSIEEKSYYLWLNFYLEEIQIFNESYLPEKQVSVWTLMIEEELKLLKELQPVMGLTDTLKAKNLFTIRKQLIQKAYNKYGAKNNKEPFDFSEILNKSEKDLSKSWKSITEKDTEANQTFPIIDSKKIDAFRTDINKDLKSFMRENYPSLKEDL
;
A
#
# COMPACT_ATOMS: atom_id res chain seq x y z
N MET A 1 -11.16 6.67 -15.39
CA MET A 1 -10.92 6.65 -16.85
C MET A 1 -11.35 8.00 -17.39
N ASN A 2 -10.45 8.79 -17.97
CA ASN A 2 -10.90 9.95 -18.73
C ASN A 2 -11.67 9.38 -19.92
N LYS A 3 -12.97 9.64 -19.99
CA LYS A 3 -13.75 9.36 -21.21
C LYS A 3 -13.19 10.29 -22.28
N GLU A 4 -12.76 9.75 -23.42
CA GLU A 4 -12.44 10.58 -24.58
C GLU A 4 -13.69 11.41 -24.92
N LEU A 5 -13.55 12.73 -24.99
CA LEU A 5 -14.68 13.65 -25.22
C LEU A 5 -14.95 13.90 -26.71
N THR A 6 -14.06 13.43 -27.60
CA THR A 6 -14.14 13.63 -29.05
C THR A 6 -13.57 12.42 -29.81
N HIS A 7 -14.16 12.11 -30.96
CA HIS A 7 -13.68 11.07 -31.87
C HIS A 7 -12.28 11.36 -32.43
N ARG A 8 -11.51 10.31 -32.73
CA ARG A 8 -10.11 10.39 -33.22
C ARG A 8 -9.97 10.15 -34.72
N SER A 9 -10.97 10.59 -35.49
CA SER A 9 -11.02 10.44 -36.96
C SER A 9 -9.82 11.06 -37.68
N HIS A 10 -9.28 12.17 -37.18
CA HIS A 10 -8.08 12.80 -37.73
C HIS A 10 -6.84 11.87 -37.71
N GLU A 11 -6.73 10.98 -36.72
CA GLU A 11 -5.64 10.00 -36.65
C GLU A 11 -5.88 8.83 -37.63
N LEU A 12 -7.14 8.40 -37.78
CA LEU A 12 -7.50 7.41 -38.82
C LEU A 12 -7.26 7.97 -40.23
N LYS A 13 -7.49 9.27 -40.44
CA LYS A 13 -7.17 9.96 -41.69
C LYS A 13 -5.68 9.91 -42.00
N ALA A 14 -4.84 10.12 -40.98
CA ALA A 14 -3.38 9.99 -41.11
C ALA A 14 -2.93 8.53 -41.39
N LEU A 15 -3.75 7.54 -41.01
CA LEU A 15 -3.55 6.12 -41.33
C LEU A 15 -4.10 5.71 -42.71
N GLY A 16 -4.56 6.66 -43.53
CA GLY A 16 -5.00 6.41 -44.91
C GLY A 16 -6.44 5.91 -45.06
N TRP A 17 -7.30 6.14 -44.06
CA TRP A 17 -8.73 5.80 -44.15
C TRP A 17 -9.46 6.68 -45.17
N SER A 18 -10.47 6.10 -45.83
CA SER A 18 -11.30 6.82 -46.80
C SER A 18 -12.20 7.85 -46.11
N GLN A 19 -12.62 8.89 -46.83
CA GLN A 19 -13.50 9.93 -46.26
C GLN A 19 -14.87 9.35 -45.83
N GLU A 20 -15.37 8.33 -46.53
CA GLU A 20 -16.61 7.62 -46.18
C GLU A 20 -16.46 6.81 -44.89
N ASP A 21 -15.34 6.10 -44.72
CA ASP A 21 -15.06 5.35 -43.49
C ASP A 21 -14.84 6.27 -42.29
N LEU A 22 -14.26 7.45 -42.51
CA LEU A 22 -14.10 8.47 -41.47
C LEU A 22 -15.44 9.00 -40.99
N SER A 23 -16.34 9.37 -41.90
CA SER A 23 -17.69 9.83 -41.54
C SER A 23 -18.47 8.74 -40.80
N ARG A 24 -18.40 7.49 -41.29
CA ARG A 24 -19.03 6.34 -40.63
C ARG A 24 -18.47 6.12 -39.22
N TYR A 25 -17.17 6.28 -39.03
CA TYR A 25 -16.54 6.15 -37.73
C TYR A 25 -17.01 7.24 -36.75
N GLU A 26 -17.08 8.50 -37.19
CA GLU A 26 -17.56 9.63 -36.37
C GLU A 26 -18.99 9.39 -35.89
N ASP A 27 -19.90 9.05 -36.81
CA ASP A 27 -21.32 8.79 -36.52
C ASP A 27 -21.51 7.62 -35.54
N LEU A 28 -20.81 6.51 -35.78
CA LEU A 28 -20.89 5.32 -34.92
C LEU A 28 -20.27 5.57 -33.54
N TRP A 29 -19.18 6.33 -33.47
CA TRP A 29 -18.53 6.67 -32.21
C TRP A 29 -19.44 7.56 -31.38
N ASP A 30 -20.00 8.62 -31.96
CA ASP A 30 -20.95 9.53 -31.28
C ASP A 30 -22.21 8.80 -30.81
N TYR A 31 -22.76 7.92 -31.65
CA TYR A 31 -23.87 7.06 -31.28
C TYR A 31 -23.51 6.15 -30.10
N SER A 32 -22.33 5.54 -30.12
CA SER A 32 -21.86 4.67 -29.03
C SER A 32 -21.68 5.40 -27.70
N GLN A 33 -21.28 6.68 -27.71
CA GLN A 33 -21.17 7.48 -26.50
C GLN A 33 -22.55 7.83 -25.92
N ARG A 34 -23.53 8.09 -26.78
CA ARG A 34 -24.89 8.48 -26.38
C ARG A 34 -25.75 7.29 -25.94
N TRP A 35 -25.65 6.17 -26.64
CA TRP A 35 -26.55 5.02 -26.48
C TRP A 35 -25.85 3.74 -26.03
N GLY A 36 -24.52 3.70 -26.04
CA GLY A 36 -23.73 2.52 -25.68
C GLY A 36 -23.51 1.55 -26.84
N LEU A 37 -22.35 0.90 -26.87
CA LEU A 37 -21.96 -0.06 -27.90
C LEU A 37 -22.93 -1.25 -28.05
N ILE A 38 -23.69 -1.59 -27.01
CA ILE A 38 -24.60 -2.73 -27.05
C ILE A 38 -25.76 -2.55 -28.04
N ASN A 39 -26.14 -1.29 -28.30
CA ASN A 39 -27.22 -0.90 -29.20
C ASN A 39 -26.78 -0.78 -30.66
N LEU A 40 -25.50 -0.96 -30.95
CA LEU A 40 -25.00 -1.01 -32.33
C LEU A 40 -25.13 -2.41 -32.91
N GLU A 41 -25.38 -2.45 -34.22
CA GLU A 41 -25.36 -3.69 -34.98
C GLU A 41 -24.01 -4.39 -34.85
N ARG A 42 -24.01 -5.71 -35.05
CA ARG A 42 -22.78 -6.51 -34.91
C ARG A 42 -21.66 -6.01 -35.82
N GLU A 43 -22.00 -5.62 -37.05
CA GLU A 43 -21.05 -5.14 -38.06
C GLU A 43 -20.46 -3.79 -37.65
N ASP A 44 -21.29 -2.86 -37.17
CA ASP A 44 -20.84 -1.54 -36.71
C ASP A 44 -19.96 -1.62 -35.46
N ARG A 45 -20.28 -2.54 -34.54
CA ARG A 45 -19.39 -2.85 -33.40
C ARG A 45 -18.04 -3.38 -33.85
N GLN A 46 -18.01 -4.25 -34.86
CA GLN A 46 -16.76 -4.79 -35.40
C GLN A 46 -15.95 -3.71 -36.12
N PHE A 47 -16.62 -2.83 -36.84
CA PHE A 47 -16.02 -1.67 -37.51
C PHE A 47 -15.35 -0.72 -36.50
N LEU A 48 -16.07 -0.30 -35.45
CA LEU A 48 -15.51 0.55 -34.38
C LEU A 48 -14.32 -0.12 -33.69
N LYS A 49 -14.43 -1.41 -33.33
CA LYS A 49 -13.31 -2.15 -32.71
C LYS A 49 -12.09 -2.22 -33.62
N LYS A 50 -12.28 -2.38 -34.93
CA LYS A 50 -11.18 -2.41 -35.90
C LYS A 50 -10.51 -1.04 -35.99
N ALA A 51 -11.29 0.03 -36.04
CA ALA A 51 -10.79 1.41 -36.04
C ALA A 51 -10.00 1.73 -34.76
N GLU A 52 -10.57 1.47 -33.57
CA GLU A 52 -9.93 1.71 -32.29
C GLU A 52 -8.65 0.88 -32.07
N LYS A 53 -8.59 -0.33 -32.64
CA LYS A 53 -7.38 -1.17 -32.58
C LYS A 53 -6.21 -0.59 -33.37
N LEU A 54 -6.49 0.15 -34.45
CA LEU A 54 -5.49 0.77 -35.31
C LEU A 54 -4.99 2.10 -34.76
N LEU A 55 -5.81 2.78 -33.97
CA LEU A 55 -5.41 4.00 -33.29
C LEU A 55 -4.25 3.72 -32.32
N PRO A 56 -3.22 4.60 -32.27
CA PRO A 56 -2.19 4.53 -31.26
C PRO A 56 -2.81 4.46 -29.86
N LYS A 57 -2.33 3.53 -29.03
CA LYS A 57 -2.74 3.45 -27.63
C LYS A 57 -2.44 4.79 -26.98
N ILE A 58 -3.45 5.42 -26.38
CA ILE A 58 -3.22 6.61 -25.56
C ILE A 58 -2.28 6.21 -24.44
N GLN A 59 -1.04 6.69 -24.53
CA GLN A 59 -0.17 6.73 -23.38
C GLN A 59 -0.83 7.71 -22.43
N ASN A 60 -1.46 7.22 -21.36
CA ASN A 60 -1.94 8.07 -20.28
C ASN A 60 -0.74 8.80 -19.67
N LYS A 61 -0.39 9.96 -20.24
CA LYS A 61 0.61 10.89 -19.71
C LYS A 61 0.05 11.64 -18.49
N LYS A 62 -0.68 10.97 -17.59
CA LYS A 62 -0.65 11.43 -16.21
C LYS A 62 0.74 11.04 -15.73
N ALA A 63 1.66 12.01 -15.72
CA ALA A 63 2.84 11.93 -14.91
C ALA A 63 2.34 11.64 -13.49
N SER A 64 2.36 10.36 -13.11
CA SER A 64 2.06 9.93 -11.76
C SER A 64 3.16 10.58 -10.93
N ILE A 65 2.83 11.67 -10.25
CA ILE A 65 3.72 12.26 -9.25
C ILE A 65 4.05 11.10 -8.30
N LYS A 66 5.31 10.68 -8.32
CA LYS A 66 5.75 9.52 -7.55
C LYS A 66 5.64 9.93 -6.09
N LYS A 67 4.67 9.35 -5.40
CA LYS A 67 4.46 9.59 -3.97
C LYS A 67 5.75 9.32 -3.20
N SER A 68 6.08 10.18 -2.25
CA SER A 68 7.17 9.93 -1.30
C SER A 68 6.82 8.70 -0.45
N ILE A 69 7.79 8.12 0.27
CA ILE A 69 7.51 6.98 1.14
C ILE A 69 6.49 7.32 2.24
N GLU A 70 6.53 8.56 2.73
CA GLU A 70 5.64 9.09 3.78
C GLU A 70 4.19 9.22 3.31
N GLU A 71 3.98 9.45 2.02
CA GLU A 71 2.64 9.58 1.43
C GLU A 71 2.00 8.23 1.09
N LYS A 72 2.72 7.12 1.28
CA LYS A 72 2.22 5.77 0.97
C LYS A 72 1.42 5.25 2.15
N SER A 73 0.28 4.62 1.84
CA SER A 73 -0.67 4.16 2.85
C SER A 73 -0.02 3.30 3.93
N TYR A 74 0.91 2.41 3.56
CA TYR A 74 1.62 1.57 4.53
C TYR A 74 2.37 2.38 5.60
N TYR A 75 3.12 3.40 5.17
CA TYR A 75 3.84 4.29 6.07
C TYR A 75 2.87 5.06 6.98
N LEU A 76 1.81 5.63 6.39
CA LEU A 76 0.80 6.38 7.14
C LEU A 76 0.14 5.54 8.24
N TRP A 77 -0.18 4.28 7.95
CA TRP A 77 -0.75 3.36 8.93
C TRP A 77 0.24 3.03 10.05
N LEU A 78 1.50 2.74 9.73
CA LEU A 78 2.51 2.52 10.76
C LEU A 78 2.69 3.76 11.66
N ASN A 79 2.72 4.95 11.07
CA ASN A 79 2.84 6.20 11.81
C ASN A 79 1.62 6.44 12.72
N PHE A 80 0.41 6.20 12.21
CA PHE A 80 -0.82 6.29 13.01
C PHE A 80 -0.78 5.33 14.22
N TYR A 81 -0.41 4.06 14.02
CA TYR A 81 -0.27 3.13 15.14
C TYR A 81 0.80 3.58 16.13
N LEU A 82 1.91 4.14 15.65
CA LEU A 82 2.96 4.66 16.53
C LEU A 82 2.45 5.80 17.41
N GLU A 83 1.68 6.73 16.85
CA GLU A 83 1.05 7.84 17.58
C GLU A 83 0.09 7.33 18.65
N GLU A 84 -0.82 6.42 18.31
CA GLU A 84 -1.77 5.83 19.28
C GLU A 84 -1.05 5.05 20.39
N ILE A 85 0.02 4.33 20.06
CA ILE A 85 0.86 3.65 21.04
C ILE A 85 1.57 4.65 21.95
N GLN A 86 2.07 5.78 21.41
CA GLN A 86 2.74 6.81 22.20
C GLN A 86 1.76 7.43 23.21
N ILE A 87 0.55 7.77 22.78
CA ILE A 87 -0.52 8.27 23.67
C ILE A 87 -0.82 7.26 24.78
N PHE A 88 -0.92 5.98 24.46
CA PHE A 88 -1.11 4.93 25.47
C PHE A 88 0.09 4.83 26.43
N ASN A 89 1.31 4.87 25.91
CA ASN A 89 2.52 4.78 26.73
C ASN A 89 2.61 5.94 27.73
N GLU A 90 2.20 7.15 27.37
CA GLU A 90 2.20 8.31 28.29
C GLU A 90 1.37 8.06 29.56
N SER A 91 0.30 7.26 29.45
CA SER A 91 -0.62 6.99 30.55
C SER A 91 -0.32 5.69 31.30
N TYR A 92 0.24 4.69 30.62
CA TYR A 92 0.25 3.32 31.11
C TYR A 92 1.62 2.65 31.15
N LEU A 93 2.70 3.31 30.70
CA LEU A 93 4.04 2.74 30.75
C LEU A 93 4.78 3.12 32.05
N PRO A 94 5.38 2.15 32.77
CA PRO A 94 6.25 2.45 33.89
C PRO A 94 7.51 3.22 33.48
N GLU A 95 8.04 4.02 34.40
CA GLU A 95 9.33 4.68 34.19
C GLU A 95 10.44 3.68 33.83
N LYS A 96 11.32 4.09 32.91
CA LYS A 96 12.47 3.28 32.43
C LYS A 96 12.07 2.00 31.69
N GLN A 97 10.82 1.87 31.28
CA GLN A 97 10.39 0.81 30.38
C GLN A 97 9.97 1.38 29.03
N VAL A 98 10.09 0.57 27.99
CA VAL A 98 9.68 0.94 26.64
C VAL A 98 8.90 -0.21 26.02
N SER A 99 7.87 0.14 25.26
CA SER A 99 7.06 -0.83 24.52
C SER A 99 7.86 -1.41 23.36
N VAL A 100 7.83 -2.74 23.26
CA VAL A 100 8.41 -3.48 22.13
C VAL A 100 7.75 -3.07 20.82
N TRP A 101 6.45 -2.78 20.82
CA TRP A 101 5.74 -2.30 19.64
C TRP A 101 6.25 -0.94 19.16
N THR A 102 6.50 0.00 20.08
CA THR A 102 7.11 1.30 19.75
C THR A 102 8.44 1.12 19.03
N LEU A 103 9.37 0.36 19.62
CA LEU A 103 10.70 0.14 19.04
C LEU A 103 10.63 -0.53 17.67
N MET A 104 9.69 -1.46 17.50
CA MET A 104 9.52 -2.20 16.26
C MET A 104 9.01 -1.32 15.13
N ILE A 105 7.97 -0.52 15.39
CA ILE A 105 7.37 0.36 14.39
C ILE A 105 8.34 1.49 14.02
N GLU A 106 9.05 2.07 14.99
CA GLU A 106 10.07 3.09 14.75
C GLU A 106 11.18 2.60 13.80
N GLU A 107 11.75 1.42 14.08
CA GLU A 107 12.79 0.84 13.22
C GLU A 107 12.23 0.47 11.84
N GLU A 108 10.98 0.02 11.77
CA GLU A 108 10.34 -0.27 10.49
C GLU A 108 10.14 0.98 9.63
N LEU A 109 9.62 2.07 10.22
CA LEU A 109 9.49 3.37 9.55
C LEU A 109 10.84 3.90 9.07
N LYS A 110 11.88 3.76 9.90
CA LYS A 110 13.26 4.12 9.55
C LYS A 110 13.77 3.30 8.36
N LEU A 111 13.53 2.00 8.34
CA LEU A 111 13.91 1.12 7.22
C LEU A 111 13.16 1.46 5.93
N LEU A 112 11.88 1.84 6.00
CA LEU A 112 11.14 2.31 4.82
C LEU A 112 11.79 3.56 4.24
N LYS A 113 12.22 4.51 5.08
CA LYS A 113 12.94 5.70 4.64
C LYS A 113 14.33 5.40 4.09
N GLU A 114 15.04 4.44 4.67
CA GLU A 114 16.38 4.03 4.22
C GLU A 114 16.33 3.29 2.88
N LEU A 115 15.45 2.28 2.76
CA LEU A 115 15.40 1.37 1.62
C LEU A 115 14.58 1.93 0.46
N GLN A 116 13.68 2.89 0.72
CA GLN A 116 12.82 3.53 -0.29
C GLN A 116 12.09 2.53 -1.22
N PRO A 117 11.44 1.47 -0.71
CA PRO A 117 10.72 0.53 -1.56
C PRO A 117 9.61 1.25 -2.33
N VAL A 118 9.29 0.76 -3.53
CA VAL A 118 8.23 1.36 -4.36
C VAL A 118 6.87 1.29 -3.66
N MET A 119 6.64 0.25 -2.84
CA MET A 119 5.36 -0.01 -2.15
C MET A 119 4.20 -0.06 -3.12
N GLY A 120 4.43 -0.70 -4.27
CA GLY A 120 3.37 -1.08 -5.20
C GLY A 120 2.51 -2.21 -4.64
N LEU A 121 1.61 -2.75 -5.45
CA LEU A 121 0.73 -3.85 -5.04
C LEU A 121 1.54 -5.06 -4.53
N THR A 122 2.59 -5.46 -5.24
CA THR A 122 3.43 -6.61 -4.90
C THR A 122 4.15 -6.43 -3.57
N ASP A 123 4.84 -5.31 -3.38
CA ASP A 123 5.50 -4.96 -2.12
C ASP A 123 4.48 -4.90 -0.97
N THR A 124 3.33 -4.25 -1.18
CA THR A 124 2.28 -4.11 -0.17
C THR A 124 1.73 -5.47 0.25
N LEU A 125 1.54 -6.39 -0.68
CA LEU A 125 1.14 -7.77 -0.35
C LEU A 125 2.21 -8.49 0.48
N LYS A 126 3.49 -8.27 0.19
CA LYS A 126 4.61 -8.86 0.94
C LYS A 126 4.77 -8.25 2.33
N ALA A 127 4.50 -6.95 2.46
CA ALA A 127 4.44 -6.27 3.75
C ALA A 127 3.40 -6.89 4.69
N LYS A 128 2.39 -7.62 4.17
CA LYS A 128 1.35 -8.22 5.05
C LYS A 128 2.01 -9.25 5.93
N ASN A 129 2.89 -10.02 5.32
CA ASN A 129 3.58 -11.12 5.97
C ASN A 129 4.59 -10.67 7.02
N LEU A 130 4.85 -9.36 7.16
CA LEU A 130 5.68 -8.84 8.26
C LEU A 130 5.09 -9.18 9.63
N PHE A 131 3.78 -9.41 9.76
CA PHE A 131 3.18 -9.85 11.04
C PHE A 131 3.90 -11.08 11.62
N THR A 132 4.39 -11.99 10.76
CA THR A 132 5.13 -13.18 11.20
C THR A 132 6.47 -12.81 11.84
N ILE A 133 7.20 -11.87 11.22
CA ILE A 133 8.46 -11.35 11.75
C ILE A 133 8.22 -10.58 13.05
N ARG A 134 7.16 -9.76 13.11
CA ARG A 134 6.76 -9.04 14.33
C ARG A 134 6.47 -10.00 15.48
N LYS A 135 5.74 -11.10 15.23
CA LYS A 135 5.47 -12.15 16.23
C LYS A 135 6.75 -12.82 16.72
N GLN A 136 7.68 -13.12 15.81
CA GLN A 136 9.00 -13.66 16.18
C GLN A 136 9.81 -12.69 17.04
N LEU A 137 9.81 -11.40 16.69
CA LEU A 137 10.49 -10.35 17.46
C LEU A 137 9.87 -10.17 18.86
N ILE A 138 8.55 -10.26 18.99
CA ILE A 138 7.86 -10.27 20.30
C ILE A 138 8.33 -11.46 21.13
N GLN A 139 8.33 -12.67 20.57
CA GLN A 139 8.81 -13.85 21.28
C GLN A 139 10.29 -13.71 21.68
N LYS A 140 11.10 -13.13 20.80
CA LYS A 140 12.51 -12.83 21.07
C LYS A 140 12.67 -11.82 22.20
N ALA A 141 11.79 -10.81 22.29
CA ALA A 141 11.76 -9.87 23.40
C ALA A 141 11.52 -10.57 24.74
N TYR A 142 10.55 -11.49 24.80
CA TYR A 142 10.30 -12.32 25.99
C TYR A 142 11.51 -13.18 26.36
N ASN A 143 12.02 -13.95 25.40
CA ASN A 143 13.02 -14.99 25.68
C ASN A 143 14.42 -14.43 25.96
N LYS A 144 14.83 -13.37 25.24
CA LYS A 144 16.21 -12.86 25.27
C LYS A 144 16.34 -11.56 26.07
N TYR A 145 15.30 -10.73 26.07
CA TYR A 145 15.35 -9.38 26.66
C TYR A 145 14.52 -9.26 27.94
N GLY A 146 13.89 -10.35 28.39
CA GLY A 146 13.13 -10.39 29.63
C GLY A 146 11.87 -9.52 29.58
N ALA A 147 11.27 -9.39 28.39
CA ALA A 147 10.02 -8.65 28.25
C ALA A 147 8.94 -9.21 29.17
N LYS A 148 8.03 -8.33 29.60
CA LYS A 148 6.82 -8.68 30.34
C LYS A 148 5.65 -7.98 29.67
N ASN A 149 4.44 -8.49 29.82
CA ASN A 149 3.27 -7.74 29.40
C ASN A 149 3.07 -6.54 30.32
N ASN A 150 2.64 -5.42 29.72
CA ASN A 150 2.07 -4.32 30.48
C ASN A 150 0.81 -4.78 31.22
N LYS A 151 0.49 -4.10 32.33
CA LYS A 151 -0.70 -4.41 33.11
C LYS A 151 -1.97 -4.08 32.32
N GLU A 152 -1.97 -2.93 31.66
CA GLU A 152 -3.08 -2.50 30.83
C GLU A 152 -2.92 -3.05 29.41
N PRO A 153 -3.97 -3.64 28.82
CA PRO A 153 -3.95 -4.10 27.45
C PRO A 153 -4.05 -2.93 26.46
N PHE A 154 -3.58 -3.15 25.24
CA PHE A 154 -3.72 -2.22 24.14
C PHE A 154 -4.55 -2.88 23.03
N ASP A 155 -5.73 -2.33 22.74
CA ASP A 155 -6.65 -2.91 21.75
C ASP A 155 -6.40 -2.34 20.34
N PHE A 156 -5.67 -3.10 19.52
CA PHE A 156 -5.39 -2.72 18.13
C PHE A 156 -6.66 -2.71 17.25
N SER A 157 -7.68 -3.49 17.62
CA SER A 157 -8.95 -3.58 16.88
C SER A 157 -9.81 -2.36 17.14
N GLU A 158 -9.86 -1.87 18.38
CA GLU A 158 -10.56 -0.64 18.74
C GLU A 158 -9.97 0.57 17.99
N ILE A 159 -8.64 0.66 17.94
CA ILE A 159 -7.91 1.71 17.21
C ILE A 159 -8.24 1.64 15.72
N LEU A 160 -8.25 0.44 15.15
CA LEU A 160 -8.61 0.27 13.74
C LEU A 160 -10.04 0.75 13.46
N ASN A 161 -11.00 0.45 14.34
CA ASN A 161 -12.38 0.91 14.20
C ASN A 161 -12.51 2.43 14.31
N LYS A 162 -11.70 3.09 15.15
CA LYS A 162 -11.67 4.56 15.25
C LYS A 162 -11.15 5.23 13.97
N SER A 163 -10.16 4.62 13.32
CA SER A 163 -9.44 5.18 12.16
C SER A 163 -10.20 5.17 10.82
N GLU A 164 -11.36 4.50 10.72
CA GLU A 164 -12.08 4.33 9.44
C GLU A 164 -12.56 5.66 8.81
N LYS A 165 -12.50 6.76 9.56
CA LYS A 165 -12.86 8.11 9.09
C LYS A 165 -11.70 8.89 8.47
N ASP A 166 -10.45 8.57 8.82
CA ASP A 166 -9.32 9.48 8.59
C ASP A 166 -8.25 8.95 7.61
N LEU A 167 -8.17 7.63 7.39
CA LEU A 167 -7.14 7.02 6.55
C LEU A 167 -7.68 6.28 5.33
N SER A 168 -6.89 6.25 4.25
CA SER A 168 -7.25 5.56 2.99
C SER A 168 -7.50 4.06 3.22
N LYS A 169 -8.50 3.50 2.53
CA LYS A 169 -8.97 2.10 2.71
C LYS A 169 -7.95 0.99 2.37
N SER A 170 -6.82 1.32 1.75
CA SER A 170 -5.79 0.34 1.38
C SER A 170 -4.74 0.23 2.49
N TRP A 171 -4.71 -0.93 3.14
CA TRP A 171 -3.98 -1.24 4.38
C TRP A 171 -4.69 -0.77 5.65
N LYS A 172 -4.62 -1.56 6.72
CA LYS A 172 -5.40 -1.32 7.94
C LYS A 172 -4.75 -1.93 9.20
N SER A 173 -4.28 -3.17 9.16
CA SER A 173 -3.81 -3.86 10.38
C SER A 173 -2.29 -4.11 10.40
N ILE A 174 -1.66 -3.94 11.56
CA ILE A 174 -0.25 -4.31 11.82
C ILE A 174 -0.10 -5.67 12.53
N THR A 175 -1.19 -6.18 13.08
CA THR A 175 -1.30 -7.49 13.75
C THR A 175 -2.05 -8.51 12.90
N GLU A 176 -2.52 -8.10 11.71
CA GLU A 176 -3.44 -8.85 10.85
C GLU A 176 -4.69 -9.30 11.63
N LYS A 177 -4.97 -10.62 11.69
CA LYS A 177 -6.05 -11.23 12.47
C LYS A 177 -5.52 -12.01 13.69
N ASP A 178 -4.35 -11.65 14.21
CA ASP A 178 -3.84 -12.28 15.43
C ASP A 178 -4.70 -11.84 16.63
N THR A 179 -5.61 -12.71 17.04
CA THR A 179 -6.53 -12.46 18.17
C THR A 179 -5.80 -12.35 19.51
N GLU A 180 -4.58 -12.87 19.60
CA GLU A 180 -3.75 -12.79 20.82
C GLU A 180 -3.01 -11.46 20.91
N ALA A 181 -2.88 -10.71 19.80
CA ALA A 181 -2.13 -9.46 19.79
C ALA A 181 -2.74 -8.39 20.70
N ASN A 182 -4.08 -8.33 20.81
CA ASN A 182 -4.77 -7.42 21.73
C ASN A 182 -4.62 -7.84 23.21
N GLN A 183 -4.17 -9.07 23.47
CA GLN A 183 -3.97 -9.59 24.82
C GLN A 183 -2.55 -9.37 25.33
N THR A 184 -1.63 -8.92 24.45
CA THR A 184 -0.23 -8.76 24.80
C THR A 184 0.29 -7.38 24.42
N PHE A 185 0.88 -6.69 25.39
CA PHE A 185 1.57 -5.44 25.18
C PHE A 185 2.96 -5.51 25.82
N PRO A 186 3.94 -6.12 25.12
CA PRO A 186 5.25 -6.40 25.69
C PRO A 186 6.05 -5.11 25.93
N ILE A 187 6.62 -5.01 27.12
CA ILE A 187 7.51 -3.93 27.56
C ILE A 187 8.85 -4.50 28.03
N ILE A 188 9.92 -3.75 27.79
CA ILE A 188 11.30 -4.11 28.17
C ILE A 188 11.97 -2.97 28.94
N ASP A 189 13.01 -3.29 29.71
CA ASP A 189 13.85 -2.30 30.40
C ASP A 189 14.65 -1.45 29.40
N SER A 190 14.76 -0.15 29.68
CA SER A 190 15.42 0.81 28.80
C SER A 190 16.89 0.46 28.51
N LYS A 191 17.58 -0.25 29.41
CA LYS A 191 18.96 -0.73 29.21
C LYS A 191 19.09 -1.76 28.08
N LYS A 192 17.98 -2.31 27.60
CA LYS A 192 17.96 -3.33 26.54
C LYS A 192 17.59 -2.76 25.16
N ILE A 193 17.27 -1.47 25.07
CA ILE A 193 16.78 -0.82 23.84
C ILE A 193 17.76 -1.01 22.68
N ASP A 194 19.03 -0.64 22.83
CA ASP A 194 19.98 -0.64 21.71
C ASP A 194 20.24 -2.05 21.16
N ALA A 195 20.40 -3.02 22.06
CA ALA A 195 20.59 -4.41 21.70
C ALA A 195 19.36 -4.96 20.97
N PHE A 196 18.16 -4.63 21.44
CA PHE A 196 16.93 -5.09 20.81
C PHE A 196 16.66 -4.39 19.48
N ARG A 197 16.89 -3.08 19.36
CA ARG A 197 16.83 -2.34 18.09
C ARG A 197 17.76 -2.91 17.04
N THR A 198 18.95 -3.35 17.43
CA THR A 198 19.89 -4.03 16.52
C THR A 198 19.30 -5.33 15.96
N ASP A 199 18.66 -6.13 16.82
CA ASP A 199 17.97 -7.35 16.41
C ASP A 199 16.74 -7.07 15.53
N ILE A 200 15.92 -6.08 15.88
CA ILE A 200 14.76 -5.64 15.08
C ILE A 200 15.22 -5.21 13.69
N ASN A 201 16.21 -4.32 13.63
CA ASN A 201 16.72 -3.76 12.38
C ASN A 201 17.22 -4.88 11.47
N LYS A 202 18.03 -5.80 12.00
CA LYS A 202 18.55 -6.95 11.26
C LYS A 202 17.40 -7.81 10.68
N ASP A 203 16.47 -8.23 11.53
CA ASP A 203 15.43 -9.19 11.15
C ASP A 203 14.43 -8.56 10.14
N LEU A 204 14.01 -7.31 10.38
CA LEU A 204 13.14 -6.57 9.46
C LEU A 204 13.83 -6.28 8.12
N LYS A 205 15.08 -5.81 8.15
CA LYS A 205 15.83 -5.45 6.93
C LYS A 205 16.09 -6.66 6.05
N SER A 206 16.44 -7.80 6.64
CA SER A 206 16.60 -9.07 5.90
C SER A 206 15.30 -9.44 5.19
N PHE A 207 14.19 -9.44 5.94
CA PHE A 207 12.88 -9.75 5.37
C PHE A 207 12.53 -8.83 4.21
N MET A 208 12.66 -7.51 4.38
CA MET A 208 12.31 -6.53 3.34
C MET A 208 13.12 -6.75 2.07
N ARG A 209 14.44 -6.93 2.17
CA ARG A 209 15.31 -7.15 1.00
C ARG A 209 15.01 -8.45 0.27
N GLU A 210 14.72 -9.52 1.00
CA GLU A 210 14.42 -10.82 0.41
C GLU A 210 13.05 -10.86 -0.28
N ASN A 211 12.07 -10.14 0.28
CA ASN A 211 10.67 -10.30 -0.08
C ASN A 211 10.10 -9.17 -0.94
N TYR A 212 10.58 -7.93 -0.84
CA TYR A 212 10.04 -6.81 -1.60
C TYR A 212 10.64 -6.79 -3.00
N PRO A 213 9.86 -7.07 -4.07
CA PRO A 213 10.42 -7.12 -5.41
C PRO A 213 11.08 -5.80 -5.84
N SER A 214 10.59 -4.66 -5.36
CA SER A 214 11.18 -3.35 -5.71
C SER A 214 12.55 -3.07 -5.10
N LEU A 215 12.98 -3.88 -4.13
CA LEU A 215 14.30 -3.78 -3.50
C LEU A 215 15.31 -4.77 -4.10
N LYS A 216 14.88 -5.64 -5.01
CA LYS A 216 15.79 -6.49 -5.76
C LYS A 216 16.39 -5.64 -6.87
N GLU A 217 17.72 -5.61 -6.94
CA GLU A 217 18.39 -5.04 -8.11
C GLU A 217 17.89 -5.79 -9.35
N ASP A 218 17.52 -5.04 -10.39
CA ASP A 218 17.13 -5.61 -11.67
C ASP A 218 18.30 -6.46 -12.18
N LEU A 219 18.11 -7.79 -12.23
CA LEU A 219 19.02 -8.72 -12.91
C LEU A 219 18.88 -8.60 -14.44
#